data_AF-A0AAW9KAC2-F1
#
_entry.id   AF-A0AAW9KAC2-F1
#
_cell.length_a   1.000
_cell.length_b   1.000
_cell.length_c   1.000
_cell.angle_alpha   90.00
_cell.angle_beta   90.00
_cell.angle_gamma   90.00
#
_symmetry.space_group_name_H-M   'P 1'
#
loop_
_entity.id
_entity.type
_entity.pdbx_description
1 polymer ?
#
loop_
_entity_poly.entity_id
_entity_poly.type
_entity_poly.pdbx_seq_one_letter_code
_entity_poly.pdbx_strand_id
1 'polypeptide(L)'
;NHYKVTVYIITNHKDEMLEKMLCLPHGVTCIKTQGAFSNVERDMLMTVTTRYELQELKRVIIEADPKAFVNIVETVGVLGNFRKPRSI
;
A
#
# COMPACT_ATOMS: atom_id res chain seq x y z
N ASN A 1 11.92 17.07 8.28
CA ASN A 1 12.11 15.62 8.53
C ASN A 1 10.92 14.88 7.92
N HIS A 2 11.05 14.30 6.72
CA HIS A 2 9.93 13.61 6.07
C HIS A 2 9.81 12.20 6.63
N TYR A 3 8.94 12.02 7.63
CA TYR A 3 8.65 10.70 8.19
C TYR A 3 8.02 9.81 7.11
N LYS A 4 8.67 8.66 6.88
CA LYS A 4 8.17 7.61 6.00
C LYS A 4 7.35 6.62 6.82
N VAL A 5 6.37 6.02 6.17
CA VAL A 5 5.54 4.96 6.74
C VAL A 5 5.43 3.81 5.75
N THR A 6 5.40 2.60 6.30
CA THR A 6 5.05 1.39 5.58
C THR A 6 3.56 1.18 5.76
N VAL A 7 2.85 0.98 4.66
CA VAL A 7 1.41 0.76 4.63
C VAL A 7 1.16 -0.66 4.14
N TYR A 8 0.48 -1.45 4.97
CA TYR A 8 -0.02 -2.78 4.62
C TYR A 8 -1.54 -2.68 4.44
N ILE A 9 -2.05 -3.12 3.29
CA ILE A 9 -3.44 -2.97 2.88
C ILE A 9 -3.97 -4.37 2.58
N ILE A 10 -4.91 -4.85 3.38
CA ILE A 10 -5.62 -6.11 3.14
C ILE A 10 -6.97 -5.77 2.51
N THR A 11 -7.24 -6.29 1.32
CA THR A 11 -8.45 -5.98 0.54
C THR A 11 -8.92 -7.20 -0.26
N ASN A 12 -10.21 -7.25 -0.58
CA ASN A 12 -10.77 -8.20 -1.55
C ASN A 12 -10.83 -7.60 -2.97
N HIS A 13 -10.46 -6.33 -3.15
CA HIS A 13 -10.53 -5.57 -4.41
C HIS A 13 -9.12 -5.30 -4.96
N LYS A 14 -8.26 -6.33 -4.96
CA LYS A 14 -6.81 -6.20 -5.26
C LYS A 14 -6.54 -5.48 -6.58
N ASP A 15 -7.23 -5.86 -7.64
CA ASP A 15 -6.91 -5.38 -8.99
C ASP A 15 -7.29 -3.90 -9.19
N GLU A 16 -8.47 -3.48 -8.70
CA GLU A 16 -8.90 -2.07 -8.69
C GLU A 16 -7.98 -1.21 -7.83
N MET A 17 -7.60 -1.71 -6.64
CA MET A 17 -6.66 -1.03 -5.76
C MET A 17 -5.29 -0.85 -6.42
N LEU A 18 -4.77 -1.89 -7.07
CA LEU A 18 -3.50 -1.86 -7.77
C LEU A 18 -3.50 -0.87 -8.93
N GLU A 19 -4.56 -0.84 -9.73
CA GLU A 19 -4.68 0.11 -10.85
C GLU A 19 -4.49 1.56 -10.38
N LYS A 20 -5.17 1.95 -9.29
CA LYS A 20 -5.05 3.29 -8.72
C LYS A 20 -3.69 3.53 -8.05
N MET A 21 -3.19 2.56 -7.28
CA MET A 21 -1.90 2.70 -6.59
C MET A 21 -0.70 2.71 -7.54
N LEU A 22 -0.78 2.07 -8.71
CA LEU A 22 0.30 2.05 -9.68
C LEU A 22 0.54 3.43 -10.32
N CYS A 23 -0.46 4.33 -10.31
CA CYS A 23 -0.33 5.74 -10.68
C CYS A 23 0.43 6.59 -9.64
N LEU A 24 0.61 6.09 -8.41
CA LEU A 24 1.35 6.77 -7.35
C LEU A 24 2.88 6.59 -7.53
N PRO A 25 3.71 7.51 -7.00
CA PRO A 25 5.15 7.54 -7.24
C PRO A 25 5.94 6.41 -6.57
N HIS A 26 5.28 5.51 -5.82
CA HIS A 26 5.94 4.42 -5.08
C HIS A 26 5.57 3.05 -5.63
N GLY A 27 6.52 2.11 -5.51
CA GLY A 27 6.28 0.70 -5.80
C GLY A 27 5.23 0.08 -4.87
N VAL A 28 4.62 -0.99 -5.34
CA VAL A 28 3.67 -1.79 -4.56
C VAL A 28 4.10 -3.25 -4.68
N THR A 29 4.19 -3.92 -3.54
CA THR A 29 4.47 -5.36 -3.46
C THR A 29 3.18 -6.09 -3.12
N CYS A 30 2.84 -7.12 -3.88
CA CYS A 30 1.72 -8.01 -3.57
C CYS A 30 2.22 -9.18 -2.71
N ILE A 31 1.52 -9.46 -1.61
CA ILE A 31 1.83 -10.53 -0.68
C ILE A 31 0.58 -11.41 -0.55
N LYS A 32 0.72 -12.71 -0.82
CA LYS A 32 -0.35 -13.69 -0.57
C LYS A 32 -0.46 -13.91 0.94
N THR A 33 -1.68 -13.83 1.46
CA THR A 33 -1.97 -13.98 2.89
C THR A 33 -3.13 -14.94 3.10
N GLN A 34 -3.22 -15.51 4.30
CA GLN A 34 -4.38 -16.31 4.72
C GLN A 34 -4.90 -15.73 6.03
N GLY A 35 -6.20 -15.44 6.07
CA GLY A 35 -6.83 -14.98 7.30
C GLY A 35 -6.91 -16.11 8.32
N ALA A 36 -6.23 -16.00 9.46
CA ALA A 36 -6.23 -17.05 10.49
C ALA A 36 -7.63 -17.37 11.06
N PHE A 37 -8.55 -16.39 11.08
CA PHE A 37 -9.92 -16.59 11.55
C PHE A 37 -10.86 -17.12 10.45
N SER A 38 -10.71 -16.64 9.22
CA SER A 38 -11.62 -16.98 8.12
C SER A 38 -11.15 -18.19 7.30
N ASN A 39 -9.88 -18.59 7.39
CA ASN A 39 -9.20 -19.53 6.50
C ASN A 39 -9.29 -19.17 5.00
N VAL A 40 -9.64 -17.93 4.70
CA VAL A 40 -9.76 -17.41 3.32
C VAL A 40 -8.43 -16.80 2.92
N GLU A 41 -7.93 -17.19 1.74
CA GLU A 41 -6.82 -16.51 1.09
C GLU A 41 -7.21 -15.08 0.72
N ARG A 42 -6.31 -14.14 1.03
CA ARG A 42 -6.46 -12.73 0.68
C ARG A 42 -5.15 -12.20 0.12
N ASP A 43 -5.25 -11.16 -0.68
CA ASP A 43 -4.09 -10.39 -1.13
C ASP A 43 -3.86 -9.21 -0.20
N MET A 44 -2.60 -9.04 0.21
CA MET A 44 -2.12 -7.87 0.93
C MET A 44 -1.20 -7.06 0.02
N LEU A 45 -1.45 -5.77 -0.09
CA LEU A 45 -0.58 -4.82 -0.78
C LEU A 45 0.30 -4.11 0.23
N MET A 46 1.59 -4.00 -0.07
CA MET A 46 2.57 -3.30 0.76
C MET A 46 3.22 -2.18 -0.04
N THR A 47 3.30 -0.99 0.55
CA THR A 47 4.04 0.13 -0.02
C THR A 47 4.70 0.97 1.08
N VAL A 48 5.76 1.69 0.72
CA VAL A 48 6.37 2.68 1.62
C VAL A 48 6.14 4.05 1.01
N THR A 49 5.63 4.98 1.81
CA THR A 49 5.29 6.34 1.35
C THR A 49 5.66 7.37 2.42
N THR A 50 5.63 8.66 2.09
CA THR A 50 5.77 9.72 3.10
C THR A 50 4.44 10.00 3.80
N ARG A 51 4.48 10.58 5.01
CA ARG A 51 3.25 11.05 5.68
C ARG A 51 2.46 12.10 4.88
N TYR A 52 3.10 12.82 3.94
CA TYR A 52 2.43 13.77 3.06
C TYR A 52 1.60 13.06 1.99
N GLU A 53 2.20 12.07 1.32
CA GLU A 53 1.54 11.24 0.30
C GLU A 53 0.49 10.29 0.90
N LEU A 54 0.62 9.95 2.19
CA LEU A 54 -0.31 9.08 2.91
C LEU A 54 -1.78 9.55 2.84
N GLN A 55 -2.04 10.85 2.83
CA GLN A 55 -3.41 11.36 2.74
C GLN A 55 -4.07 11.00 1.41
N GLU A 56 -3.32 11.11 0.31
CA GLU A 56 -3.80 10.74 -1.01
C GLU A 56 -3.96 9.22 -1.13
N LEU A 57 -3.00 8.46 -0.62
CA LEU A 57 -3.10 7.00 -0.57
C LEU A 57 -4.35 6.54 0.20
N LYS A 58 -4.68 7.18 1.34
CA LYS A 58 -5.91 6.87 2.09
C LYS A 58 -7.18 7.11 1.27
N ARG A 59 -7.23 8.19 0.48
CA ARG A 59 -8.38 8.46 -0.41
C ARG A 59 -8.51 7.37 -1.46
N VAL A 60 -7.42 7.04 -2.14
CA VAL A 60 -7.37 5.94 -3.12
C VAL A 60 -7.88 4.63 -2.50
N ILE A 61 -7.43 4.31 -1.29
CA ILE A 61 -7.86 3.08 -0.60
C ILE A 61 -9.36 3.11 -0.31
N ILE A 62 -9.88 4.19 0.28
CA ILE A 62 -11.30 4.28 0.65
C ILE A 62 -12.21 4.26 -0.58
N GLU A 63 -11.79 4.89 -1.68
CA GLU A 63 -12.53 4.89 -2.94
C GLU A 63 -12.57 3.50 -3.60
N ALA A 64 -11.47 2.75 -3.56
CA ALA A 64 -11.40 1.42 -4.16
C ALA A 64 -12.06 0.35 -3.26
N ASP A 65 -11.85 0.43 -1.94
CA ASP A 65 -12.43 -0.50 -0.97
C ASP A 65 -12.60 0.17 0.41
N PRO A 66 -13.81 0.66 0.74
CA PRO A 66 -14.08 1.27 2.05
C PRO A 66 -14.03 0.25 3.20
N LYS A 67 -13.96 -1.06 2.92
CA LYS A 67 -13.82 -2.14 3.91
C LYS A 67 -12.39 -2.67 4.01
N ALA A 68 -11.42 -2.07 3.29
CA ALA A 68 -10.02 -2.46 3.38
C ALA A 68 -9.48 -2.28 4.80
N PHE A 69 -8.71 -3.26 5.27
CA PHE A 69 -8.00 -3.16 6.54
C PHE A 69 -6.58 -2.66 6.29
N VAL A 70 -6.22 -1.54 6.92
CA VAL A 70 -4.94 -0.86 6.68
C VAL A 70 -4.13 -0.74 7.96
N ASN A 71 -2.91 -1.26 7.94
CA ASN A 71 -1.92 -1.06 9.00
C ASN A 71 -0.84 -0.07 8.53
N ILE A 72 -0.53 0.92 9.36
CA ILE A 72 0.45 1.97 9.06
C ILE A 72 1.54 1.90 10.13
N VAL A 73 2.76 1.61 9.70
CA VAL A 73 3.93 1.42 10.58
C VAL A 73 4.97 2.48 10.26
N GLU A 74 5.59 3.08 11.27
CA GLU A 74 6.66 4.04 11.04
C GLU A 74 7.90 3.37 10.44
N THR A 75 8.47 3.98 9.41
CA THR A 75 9.65 3.46 8.72
C THR A 75 10.88 4.27 9.13
N VAL A 76 11.79 3.62 9.86
CA VAL A 76 13.04 4.24 10.34
C VAL A 76 13.98 4.61 9.18
N GLY A 77 14.03 3.79 8.14
CA GLY A 77 14.90 4.02 6.99
C GLY A 77 14.47 3.21 5.77
N VAL A 78 14.87 3.68 4.59
CA VAL A 78 14.68 2.99 3.31
C VAL A 78 16.00 3.06 2.56
N LEU A 79 16.47 1.91 2.06
CA LEU A 79 17.64 1.80 1.20
C LEU A 79 17.20 1.41 -0.22
N GLY A 80 17.82 2.00 -1.24
CA GLY A 80 17.50 1.74 -2.65
C GLY A 80 16.41 2.67 -3.22
N ASN A 81 15.68 2.19 -4.23
CA ASN A 81 14.74 3.00 -5.02
C ASN A 81 13.42 3.26 -4.28
N PHE A 82 13.36 4.36 -3.52
CA PHE A 82 12.13 4.78 -2.82
C PHE A 82 11.04 5.34 -3.75
N ARG A 83 11.44 5.98 -4.84
CA ARG A 83 10.53 6.42 -5.91
C ARG A 83 10.66 5.44 -7.08
N LYS A 84 9.53 5.16 -7.74
CA LYS A 84 9.55 4.47 -9.04
C LYS A 84 10.48 5.25 -9.97
N PRO A 85 11.44 4.60 -10.64
CA PRO A 85 12.19 5.23 -11.71
C PRO A 85 11.18 5.80 -12.71
N ARG A 86 11.36 7.04 -13.17
CA ARG A 86 10.65 7.46 -14.37
C ARG A 86 11.11 6.51 -15.47
N SER A 87 10.17 5.80 -16.09
CA SER A 87 10.42 5.13 -17.36
C SER A 87 11.05 6.17 -18.29
N ILE A 88 12.32 5.96 -18.66
CA ILE A 88 13.00 6.74 -19.70
C ILE A 88 12.49 6.24 -21.04
#